data_AF-A0A7L5ACL8-F1
#
_entry.id   AF-A0A7L5ACL8-F1
#
_cell.length_a   1.000
_cell.length_b   1.000
_cell.length_c   1.000
_cell.angle_alpha   90.00
_cell.angle_beta   90.00
_cell.angle_gamma   90.00
#
_symmetry.space_group_name_H-M   'P 1'
#
loop_
_entity.id
_entity.type
_entity.pdbx_description
1 polymer ?
#
loop_
_entity_poly.entity_id
_entity_poly.type
_entity_poly.pdbx_seq_one_letter_code
_entity_poly.pdbx_strand_id
1 'polypeptide(L)'
;MIRQSLDDDSKEAVVALHGAGMIHLAQRAVKGQRMTDMEYRIGARGRPEGHSPDSLTTIMAKRIGIEKKGDAISLWVSLEGEPMHQFGPPIQLHFDAPFYVGIGFVSHLPAKADTAILSNVVLEKGAGKVR
;
A
#
# COMPACT_ATOMS: atom_id res chain seq x y z
N MET A 1 4.99 -5.25 1.16
CA MET A 1 4.14 -6.47 1.25
C MET A 1 4.66 -7.39 2.34
N ILE A 2 3.79 -8.24 2.88
CA ILE A 2 4.08 -9.32 3.83
C ILE A 2 3.53 -10.63 3.23
N ARG A 3 4.32 -11.70 3.17
CA ARG A 3 3.94 -12.98 2.54
C ARG A 3 4.31 -14.18 3.41
N GLN A 4 3.47 -15.22 3.42
CA GLN A 4 3.75 -16.46 4.14
C GLN A 4 4.84 -17.30 3.45
N SER A 5 4.79 -17.41 2.12
CA SER A 5 5.80 -18.08 1.30
C SER A 5 6.11 -17.27 0.04
N LEU A 6 7.06 -17.76 -0.77
CA LEU A 6 7.42 -17.17 -2.06
C LEU A 6 6.54 -17.67 -3.22
N ASP A 7 5.60 -18.59 -2.96
CA ASP A 7 4.68 -19.07 -3.99
C ASP A 7 3.77 -17.94 -4.47
N ASP A 8 3.47 -17.89 -5.77
CA ASP A 8 2.70 -16.81 -6.42
C ASP A 8 1.32 -16.57 -5.79
N ASP A 9 0.70 -17.60 -5.26
CA ASP A 9 -0.63 -17.59 -4.67
C ASP A 9 -0.62 -17.62 -3.13
N SER A 10 0.54 -17.34 -2.51
CA SER A 10 0.72 -17.33 -1.05
C SER A 10 -0.30 -16.43 -0.33
N LYS A 11 -0.62 -16.79 0.92
CA LYS A 11 -1.22 -15.85 1.89
C LYS A 11 -0.33 -14.59 1.94
N GLU A 12 -0.95 -13.41 1.81
CA GLU A 12 -0.23 -12.14 1.73
C GLU A 12 -1.06 -10.95 2.20
N ALA A 13 -0.38 -9.89 2.62
CA ALA A 13 -0.92 -8.55 2.80
C ALA A 13 -0.07 -7.54 2.04
N VAL A 14 -0.72 -6.67 1.28
CA VAL A 14 -0.07 -5.73 0.38
C VAL A 14 -0.64 -4.34 0.61
N VAL A 15 0.26 -3.38 0.83
CA VAL A 15 -0.04 -1.97 0.60
C VAL A 15 0.56 -1.61 -0.74
N ALA A 16 -0.25 -1.02 -1.63
CA ALA A 16 0.20 -0.57 -2.93
C ALA A 16 -0.34 0.82 -3.26
N LEU A 17 0.40 1.52 -4.11
CA LEU A 17 0.00 2.76 -4.77
C LEU A 17 -0.08 2.48 -6.27
N HIS A 18 -1.26 2.64 -6.84
CA HIS A 18 -1.49 2.52 -8.27
C HIS A 18 -1.11 3.82 -8.99
N GLY A 19 -0.74 3.73 -10.27
CA GLY A 19 -0.33 4.90 -11.06
C GLY A 19 -1.39 5.99 -11.22
N ALA A 20 -2.67 5.67 -10.97
CA ALA A 20 -3.78 6.62 -10.95
C ALA A 20 -4.10 7.18 -9.55
N GLY A 21 -3.26 6.89 -8.54
CA GLY A 21 -3.36 7.44 -7.19
C GLY A 21 -4.26 6.68 -6.21
N MET A 22 -4.86 5.57 -6.63
CA MET A 22 -5.52 4.67 -5.69
C MET A 22 -4.46 4.01 -4.81
N ILE A 23 -4.68 4.05 -3.51
CA ILE A 23 -3.93 3.29 -2.51
C ILE A 23 -4.84 2.24 -1.88
N HIS A 24 -4.31 1.06 -1.59
CA HIS A 24 -5.10 0.04 -0.91
C HIS A 24 -4.31 -0.74 0.12
N LEU A 25 -5.05 -1.34 1.05
CA LEU A 25 -4.60 -2.48 1.85
C LEU A 25 -5.34 -3.72 1.34
N ALA A 26 -4.62 -4.57 0.63
CA ALA A 26 -5.12 -5.81 0.06
C ALA A 26 -4.62 -7.02 0.85
N GLN A 27 -5.40 -8.09 0.86
CA GLN A 27 -5.00 -9.35 1.46
C GLN A 27 -5.44 -10.55 0.64
N ARG A 28 -4.64 -11.61 0.75
CA ARG A 28 -5.04 -12.98 0.48
C ARG A 28 -4.97 -13.74 1.79
N ALA A 29 -6.12 -14.04 2.39
CA ALA A 29 -6.15 -14.68 3.70
C ALA A 29 -5.74 -16.17 3.67
N VAL A 30 -5.98 -16.84 2.55
CA VAL A 30 -5.71 -18.27 2.35
C VAL A 30 -5.04 -18.46 0.99
N LYS A 31 -4.04 -19.35 0.92
CA LYS A 31 -3.33 -19.67 -0.32
C LYS A 31 -4.32 -20.03 -1.45
N GLY A 32 -4.08 -19.52 -2.65
CA GLY A 32 -4.91 -19.78 -3.83
C GLY A 32 -6.24 -19.02 -3.88
N GLN A 33 -6.69 -18.38 -2.79
CA GLN A 33 -7.96 -17.64 -2.78
C GLN A 33 -7.83 -16.27 -3.45
N ARG A 34 -8.96 -15.71 -3.92
CA ARG A 34 -8.99 -14.36 -4.48
C ARG A 34 -8.65 -13.31 -3.42
N MET A 35 -7.92 -12.27 -3.81
CA MET A 35 -7.63 -11.15 -2.92
C MET A 35 -8.88 -10.32 -2.65
N THR A 36 -8.94 -9.75 -1.45
CA THR A 36 -9.88 -8.70 -1.08
C THR A 36 -9.09 -7.48 -0.65
N ASP A 37 -9.66 -6.28 -0.83
CA ASP A 37 -8.98 -5.05 -0.48
C ASP A 37 -9.91 -3.98 0.06
N MET A 38 -9.27 -3.04 0.76
CA MET A 38 -9.85 -1.77 1.15
C MET A 38 -9.12 -0.68 0.36
N GLU A 39 -9.84 -0.03 -0.55
CA GLU A 39 -9.30 0.96 -1.49
C GLU A 39 -9.62 2.39 -1.05
N TYR A 40 -8.66 3.31 -1.25
CA TYR A 40 -8.84 4.74 -1.06
C TYR A 40 -8.39 5.50 -2.30
N ARG A 41 -9.20 6.48 -2.69
CA ARG A 41 -8.89 7.47 -3.72
C ARG A 41 -9.03 8.84 -3.09
N ILE A 42 -7.95 9.62 -3.15
CA ILE A 42 -7.85 10.90 -2.44
C ILE A 42 -7.73 11.99 -3.49
N GLY A 43 -8.51 13.05 -3.32
CA GLY A 43 -8.46 14.20 -4.20
C GLY A 43 -8.82 15.48 -3.48
N ALA A 44 -8.41 16.59 -4.08
CA ALA A 44 -8.69 17.93 -3.59
C ALA A 44 -9.10 18.85 -4.73
N ARG A 45 -9.85 19.90 -4.38
CA ARG A 45 -10.32 20.95 -5.29
C ARG A 45 -9.47 22.21 -5.15
N GLY A 46 -9.60 23.13 -6.11
CA GLY A 46 -8.87 24.40 -6.10
C GLY A 46 -7.37 24.27 -6.33
N ARG A 47 -6.91 23.13 -6.88
CA ARG A 47 -5.49 22.90 -7.18
C ARG A 47 -5.12 23.47 -8.56
N PRO A 48 -3.86 23.91 -8.77
CA PRO A 48 -3.42 24.51 -10.04
C PRO A 48 -3.66 23.66 -11.28
N GLU A 49 -3.63 22.34 -11.14
CA GLU A 49 -3.86 21.36 -12.20
C GLU A 49 -5.35 21.13 -12.53
N GLY A 50 -6.27 21.73 -11.78
CA GLY A 50 -7.70 21.70 -12.06
C GLY A 50 -8.07 22.64 -13.21
N HIS A 51 -9.01 22.22 -14.06
CA HIS A 51 -9.52 23.05 -15.16
C HIS A 51 -10.46 24.17 -14.68
N SER A 52 -10.98 24.03 -13.45
CA SER A 52 -11.85 24.99 -12.78
C SER A 52 -11.68 24.87 -11.25
N PRO A 53 -12.15 25.85 -10.46
CA PRO A 53 -12.10 25.76 -9.00
C PRO A 53 -12.76 24.50 -8.41
N ASP A 54 -13.74 23.92 -9.13
CA ASP A 54 -14.47 22.72 -8.71
C ASP A 54 -13.84 21.40 -9.16
N SER A 55 -12.76 21.45 -9.95
CA SER A 55 -12.08 20.25 -10.43
C SER A 55 -11.51 19.44 -9.27
N LEU A 56 -12.04 18.22 -9.07
CA LEU A 56 -11.45 17.26 -8.15
C LEU A 56 -10.19 16.66 -8.80
N THR A 57 -9.04 16.98 -8.24
CA THR A 57 -7.77 16.46 -8.73
C THR A 57 -7.23 15.41 -7.77
N THR A 58 -6.77 14.28 -8.30
CA THR A 58 -6.16 13.21 -7.52
C THR A 58 -4.89 13.69 -6.81
N ILE A 59 -4.80 13.41 -5.51
CA ILE A 59 -3.58 13.57 -4.73
C ILE A 59 -2.86 12.21 -4.70
N MET A 60 -1.62 12.20 -5.18
CA MET A 60 -0.75 11.03 -5.09
C MET A 60 -0.11 10.98 -3.71
N ALA A 61 -0.18 9.83 -3.04
CA ALA A 61 0.55 9.61 -1.79
C ALA A 61 2.07 9.75 -2.05
N LYS A 62 2.74 10.56 -1.23
CA LYS A 62 4.20 10.75 -1.33
C LYS A 62 4.95 9.57 -0.73
N ARG A 63 4.36 8.94 0.29
CA ARG A 63 4.89 7.74 0.94
C ARG A 63 3.74 6.84 1.38
N ILE A 64 3.96 5.55 1.22
CA ILE A 64 3.07 4.48 1.70
C ILE A 64 3.86 3.54 2.61
N GLY A 65 3.18 2.93 3.57
CA GLY A 65 3.76 2.02 4.53
C GLY A 65 2.79 0.92 4.91
N ILE A 66 3.34 -0.23 5.29
CA ILE A 66 2.62 -1.36 5.85
C ILE A 66 3.23 -1.68 7.21
N GLU A 67 2.39 -1.80 8.23
CA GLU A 67 2.81 -2.19 9.57
C GLU A 67 2.10 -3.47 9.99
N LYS A 68 2.82 -4.38 10.66
CA LYS A 68 2.25 -5.55 11.33
C LYS A 68 2.48 -5.44 12.83
N LYS A 69 1.41 -5.46 13.62
CA LYS A 69 1.43 -5.50 15.09
C LYS A 69 0.63 -6.71 15.58
N GLY A 70 1.34 -7.78 15.96
CA GLY A 70 0.68 -9.08 16.13
C GLY A 70 0.03 -9.48 14.80
N ASP A 71 -1.26 -9.80 14.81
CA ASP A 71 -2.01 -10.14 13.59
C ASP A 71 -2.73 -8.94 12.96
N ALA A 72 -2.66 -7.76 13.57
CA ALA A 72 -3.19 -6.54 12.98
C ALA A 72 -2.22 -5.98 11.94
N ILE A 73 -2.72 -5.68 10.74
CA ILE A 73 -1.93 -5.08 9.65
C ILE A 73 -2.57 -3.76 9.23
N SER A 74 -1.79 -2.68 9.27
CA SER A 74 -2.25 -1.30 9.02
C SER A 74 -1.61 -0.70 7.77
N LEU A 75 -2.40 0.10 7.05
CA LEU A 75 -1.95 1.01 6.00
C LEU A 75 -1.50 2.34 6.63
N TRP A 76 -0.35 2.83 6.21
CA TRP A 76 0.18 4.14 6.59
C TRP A 76 0.46 4.98 5.35
N VAL A 77 0.17 6.28 5.43
CA VAL A 77 0.23 7.20 4.29
C VAL A 77 0.78 8.55 4.73
N SER A 78 1.52 9.19 3.82
CA SER A 78 1.86 10.61 3.86
C SER A 78 1.40 11.22 2.54
N LEU A 79 0.45 12.16 2.62
CA LEU A 79 0.08 12.97 1.47
C LEU A 79 0.96 14.21 1.46
N GLU A 80 1.52 14.52 0.29
CA GLU A 80 2.31 15.74 0.05
C GLU A 80 3.51 15.97 1.00
N GLY A 81 3.90 14.98 1.82
CA GLY A 81 5.01 15.06 2.75
C GLY A 81 4.65 15.43 4.18
N GLU A 82 3.36 15.43 4.53
CA GLU A 82 2.93 15.44 5.93
C GLU A 82 3.48 14.19 6.67
N PRO A 83 3.53 14.18 8.02
CA PRO A 83 3.94 13.00 8.77
C PRO A 83 3.13 11.75 8.40
N MET A 84 3.77 10.58 8.38
CA MET A 84 3.03 9.34 8.13
C MET A 84 1.99 9.12 9.23
N HIS A 85 0.77 8.79 8.83
CA HIS A 85 -0.31 8.45 9.74
C HIS A 85 -1.06 7.23 9.22
N GLN A 86 -1.74 6.52 10.12
CA GLN A 86 -2.54 5.37 9.74
C GLN A 86 -3.75 5.84 8.91
N PHE A 87 -4.02 5.14 7.83
CA PHE A 87 -5.18 5.36 6.98
C PHE A 87 -6.12 4.16 7.07
N GLY A 88 -7.34 4.38 7.57
CA GLY A 88 -8.32 3.31 7.75
C GLY A 88 -8.09 2.38 8.94
N PRO A 89 -8.99 1.41 9.18
CA PRO A 89 -8.80 0.37 10.18
C PRO A 89 -7.75 -0.67 9.74
N PRO A 90 -7.08 -1.34 10.68
CA PRO A 90 -6.25 -2.50 10.35
C PRO A 90 -7.12 -3.67 9.85
N ILE A 91 -6.53 -4.52 9.02
CA ILE A 91 -7.05 -5.87 8.79
C ILE A 91 -6.48 -6.83 9.83
N GLN A 92 -7.17 -7.97 10.04
CA GLN A 92 -6.68 -9.03 10.91
C GLN A 92 -6.22 -10.23 10.06
N LEU A 93 -4.92 -10.49 10.05
CA LEU A 93 -4.33 -11.59 9.28
C LEU A 93 -3.12 -12.20 9.98
N HIS A 94 -3.23 -13.48 10.34
CA HIS A 94 -2.16 -14.24 10.97
C HIS A 94 -1.12 -14.74 9.97
N PHE A 95 0.16 -14.59 10.33
CA PHE A 95 1.31 -15.16 9.64
C PHE A 95 2.16 -15.97 10.62
N ASP A 96 2.45 -17.21 10.24
CA ASP A 96 3.37 -18.07 10.97
C ASP A 96 4.82 -17.63 10.69
N ALA A 97 5.70 -17.74 11.68
CA ALA A 97 7.13 -17.53 11.46
C ALA A 97 7.76 -18.81 10.86
N PRO A 98 8.64 -18.70 9.85
CA PRO A 98 9.07 -17.46 9.19
C PRO A 98 8.07 -16.95 8.14
N PHE A 99 8.08 -15.63 7.93
CA PHE A 99 7.36 -14.96 6.85
C PHE A 99 8.29 -13.94 6.17
N TYR A 100 7.93 -13.50 4.97
CA TYR A 100 8.71 -12.58 4.15
C TYR A 100 8.12 -11.16 4.21
N VAL A 101 9.00 -10.16 4.17
CA VAL A 101 8.64 -8.75 3.99
C VAL A 101 9.44 -8.23 2.80
N GLY A 102 8.78 -7.53 1.89
CA GLY A 102 9.43 -7.08 0.67
C GLY A 102 8.70 -5.96 -0.05
N ILE A 103 9.28 -5.56 -1.17
CA ILE A 103 8.77 -4.57 -2.11
C ILE A 103 8.56 -5.26 -3.44
N GLY A 104 7.51 -4.87 -4.17
CA GLY A 104 7.25 -5.35 -5.51
C GLY A 104 6.71 -4.23 -6.38
N PHE A 105 6.86 -4.41 -7.68
CA PHE A 105 6.35 -3.52 -8.71
C PHE A 105 5.85 -4.36 -9.88
N VAL A 106 4.70 -4.01 -10.43
CA VAL A 106 4.10 -4.71 -11.56
C VAL A 106 3.34 -3.71 -12.43
N SER A 107 3.45 -3.87 -13.75
CA SER A 107 2.58 -3.13 -14.67
C SER A 107 1.19 -3.80 -14.71
N HIS A 108 0.13 -2.99 -14.73
CA HIS A 108 -1.22 -3.50 -14.99
C HIS A 108 -1.44 -3.87 -16.47
N LEU A 109 -0.49 -3.54 -17.35
CA LEU A 109 -0.55 -3.83 -18.76
C LEU A 109 0.44 -4.96 -19.08
N PRO A 110 -0.03 -6.19 -19.39
CA PRO A 110 0.81 -7.39 -19.49
C PRO A 110 2.00 -7.28 -20.46
N ALA A 111 1.91 -6.42 -21.47
CA ALA A 111 2.94 -6.23 -22.50
C ALA A 111 3.74 -4.92 -22.34
N LYS A 112 3.60 -4.22 -21.21
CA LYS A 112 4.31 -2.96 -20.97
C LYS A 112 5.32 -3.11 -19.85
N ALA A 113 6.58 -2.80 -20.15
CA ALA A 113 7.59 -2.59 -19.13
C ALA A 113 7.47 -1.17 -18.61
N ASP A 114 7.29 -1.03 -17.29
CA ASP A 114 7.35 0.24 -16.59
C ASP A 114 8.56 0.23 -15.64
N THR A 115 9.08 1.41 -15.29
CA THR A 115 10.18 1.57 -14.33
C THR A 115 9.69 2.31 -13.11
N ALA A 116 9.98 1.79 -11.93
CA ALA A 116 9.73 2.46 -10.66
C ALA A 116 11.03 2.60 -9.87
N ILE A 117 11.23 3.77 -9.29
CA ILE A 117 12.34 4.04 -8.37
C ILE A 117 11.78 4.03 -6.96
N LEU A 118 12.26 3.10 -6.14
CA LEU A 118 11.98 3.09 -4.71
C LEU A 118 13.19 3.65 -3.97
N SER A 119 13.01 4.80 -3.35
CA SER A 119 14.04 5.51 -2.59
C SER A 119 13.60 5.72 -1.14
N ASN A 120 14.56 5.95 -0.24
CA ASN A 120 14.30 6.22 1.18
C ASN A 120 13.48 5.10 1.83
N VAL A 121 13.79 3.85 1.48
CA VAL A 121 13.14 2.66 2.04
C VAL A 121 13.62 2.46 3.48
N VAL A 122 12.67 2.25 4.39
CA VAL A 122 12.94 1.97 5.80
C VAL A 122 12.27 0.66 6.16
N LEU A 123 13.03 -0.25 6.77
CA LEU A 123 12.52 -1.47 7.37
C LEU A 123 12.92 -1.49 8.84
N GLU A 124 11.94 -1.42 9.73
CA GLU A 124 12.18 -1.47 11.17
C GLU A 124 11.55 -2.71 11.78
N LYS A 125 12.37 -3.42 12.58
CA LYS A 125 11.91 -4.57 13.37
C LYS A 125 11.27 -4.09 14.68
N GLY A 126 10.11 -3.44 14.58
CA GLY A 126 9.32 -3.01 15.73
C GLY A 126 8.05 -2.28 15.31
N ALA A 127 6.91 -2.61 15.94
CA ALA A 127 5.65 -1.92 15.73
C ALA A 127 5.61 -0.56 16.45
N GLY A 128 4.76 0.35 15.97
CA GLY A 128 4.59 1.71 16.48
C GLY A 128 5.68 2.68 16.05
N LYS A 129 6.44 2.36 15.00
CA LYS A 129 7.61 3.13 14.58
C LYS A 129 7.49 3.79 13.22
N VAL A 130 6.35 3.65 12.54
CA VAL A 130 6.11 4.35 11.28
C VAL A 130 6.09 5.87 11.53
N ARG A 131 6.83 6.62 10.72
CA ARG A 131 7.01 8.08 10.79
C ARG A 131 6.96 8.71 9.40
#